data_AF-A0A954CL49-F1
#
_entry.id   AF-A0A954CL49-F1
#
_cell.length_a   1.000
_cell.length_b   1.000
_cell.length_c   1.000
_cell.angle_alpha   90.00
_cell.angle_beta   90.00
_cell.angle_gamma   90.00
#
_symmetry.space_group_name_H-M   'P 1'
#
loop_
_entity.id
_entity.type
_entity.pdbx_description
1 polymer ?
#
loop_
_entity_poly.entity_id
_entity_poly.type
_entity_poly.pdbx_seq_one_letter_code
_entity_poly.pdbx_strand_id
1 'polypeptide(L)'
;MENAEEGGILELACGKGKTIISLETIARLGLWAMVVVNTTSLLKQWADAAYEFLGYEAGIIQQDVVQWRPLTIAMIHTLATGRFHTAEELKHYGAVFFDEAHHLAAPTFNQVCPLFYG
;
A
#
# COMPACT_ATOMS: atom_id res chain seq x y z
N MET A 1 -3.18 -25.22 15.53
CA MET A 1 -2.50 -24.96 14.24
C MET A 1 -3.56 -24.27 13.40
N GLU A 2 -3.74 -22.98 13.64
CA GLU A 2 -4.75 -22.15 12.99
C GLU A 2 -4.06 -21.47 11.82
N ASN A 3 -4.45 -21.87 10.61
CA ASN A 3 -4.15 -21.12 9.39
C ASN A 3 -5.11 -19.93 9.38
N ALA A 4 -4.66 -18.78 9.86
CA ALA A 4 -5.37 -17.54 9.65
C ALA A 4 -4.97 -17.03 8.25
N GLU A 5 -5.80 -17.31 7.25
CA GLU A 5 -5.75 -16.60 5.98
C GLU A 5 -6.20 -15.15 6.23
N GLU A 6 -5.31 -14.30 6.74
CA GLU A 6 -5.61 -12.88 7.00
C GLU A 6 -5.39 -12.04 5.73
N GLY A 7 -6.06 -12.42 4.65
CA GLY A 7 -6.27 -11.57 3.49
C GLY A 7 -7.61 -10.85 3.61
N GLY A 8 -7.62 -9.62 4.11
CA GLY A 8 -8.82 -8.77 4.17
C GLY A 8 -8.79 -7.69 3.09
N ILE A 9 -9.76 -7.67 2.18
CA ILE A 9 -9.96 -6.52 1.29
C ILE A 9 -10.73 -5.46 2.08
N LEU A 10 -10.02 -4.42 2.52
CA LEU A 10 -10.65 -3.25 3.13
C LEU A 10 -11.12 -2.28 2.03
N GLU A 11 -12.24 -2.61 1.39
CA GLU A 11 -12.84 -1.73 0.38
C GLU A 11 -13.65 -0.63 1.05
N LEU A 12 -13.10 0.58 1.04
CA LEU A 12 -13.66 1.67 1.79
C LEU A 12 -13.48 3.00 1.01
N ALA A 13 -14.51 3.39 0.25
CA ALA A 13 -14.56 4.69 -0.45
C ALA A 13 -14.66 5.91 0.50
N CYS A 14 -13.94 6.97 0.13
CA CYS A 14 -13.87 8.38 0.56
C CYS A 14 -14.36 8.84 1.96
N GLY A 15 -13.46 9.57 2.65
CA GLY A 15 -13.70 10.38 3.84
C GLY A 15 -12.65 10.12 4.92
N LYS A 16 -11.99 11.16 5.44
CA LYS A 16 -10.82 11.18 6.36
C LYS A 16 -10.76 10.11 7.47
N GLY A 17 -11.85 9.42 7.80
CA GLY A 17 -11.90 8.38 8.82
C GLY A 17 -11.17 7.07 8.45
N LYS A 18 -11.02 6.74 7.16
CA LYS A 18 -10.45 5.44 6.73
C LYS A 18 -8.93 5.43 6.76
N THR A 19 -8.32 6.49 6.24
CA THR A 19 -6.89 6.74 6.35
C THR A 19 -6.46 6.72 7.82
N ILE A 20 -7.22 7.34 8.73
CA ILE A 20 -6.91 7.33 10.17
C ILE A 20 -6.99 5.92 10.76
N ILE A 21 -8.03 5.13 10.44
CA ILE A 21 -8.18 3.76 10.94
C ILE A 21 -7.06 2.86 10.41
N SER A 22 -6.68 2.99 9.13
CA SER A 22 -5.55 2.24 8.56
C SER A 22 -4.24 2.64 9.22
N LEU A 23 -3.96 3.93 9.39
CA LEU A 23 -2.74 4.42 10.03
C LEU A 23 -2.65 4.02 11.51
N GLU A 24 -3.78 4.04 12.24
CA GLU A 24 -3.86 3.55 13.61
C GLU A 24 -3.60 2.04 13.67
N THR A 25 -4.18 1.28 12.74
CA THR A 25 -3.96 -0.17 12.64
C THR A 25 -2.49 -0.47 12.35
N ILE A 26 -1.87 0.25 11.42
CA ILE A 26 -0.44 0.15 11.09
C ILE A 26 0.42 0.47 12.33
N ALA A 27 0.10 1.55 13.03
CA ALA A 27 0.81 1.95 14.26
C ALA A 27 0.68 0.91 15.38
N ARG A 28 -0.47 0.22 15.47
CA ARG A 28 -0.71 -0.84 16.47
C ARG A 28 -0.07 -2.17 16.11
N LEU A 29 -0.01 -2.51 14.82
CA LEU A 29 0.59 -3.77 14.35
C LEU A 29 2.12 -3.75 14.43
N GLY A 30 2.75 -2.57 14.34
CA GLY A 30 4.22 -2.44 14.36
C GLY A 30 4.90 -3.07 13.13
N LEU A 31 4.13 -3.37 12.10
CA LEU A 31 4.60 -3.94 10.83
C LEU A 31 4.82 -2.83 9.81
N TRP A 32 5.69 -3.09 8.83
CA TRP A 32 5.77 -2.22 7.66
C TRP A 32 4.50 -2.40 6.83
N ALA A 33 3.98 -1.29 6.31
CA ALA A 33 2.74 -1.23 5.57
C ALA A 33 2.92 -0.57 4.20
N MET A 34 2.32 -1.17 3.17
CA MET A 34 2.28 -0.61 1.83
C MET A 34 0.86 -0.20 1.48
N VAL A 35 0.70 0.99 0.90
CA VAL A 35 -0.56 1.46 0.30
C VAL A 35 -0.38 1.50 -1.21
N VAL A 36 -1.17 0.71 -1.92
CA VAL A 36 -1.18 0.63 -3.38
C VAL A 36 -2.31 1.48 -3.93
N VAL A 37 -1.97 2.47 -4.76
CA VAL A 37 -2.91 3.43 -5.35
C VAL A 37 -2.80 3.45 -6.87
N ASN A 38 -3.82 4.00 -7.55
CA ASN A 38 -3.88 4.08 -9.01
C ASN A 38 -3.69 5.50 -9.57
N THR A 39 -3.71 6.55 -8.75
CA THR A 39 -3.51 7.94 -9.20
C THR A 39 -2.51 8.70 -8.34
N THR A 40 -1.81 9.65 -8.96
CA THR A 40 -0.89 10.58 -8.26
C THR A 40 -1.62 11.44 -7.21
N SER A 41 -2.91 11.73 -7.43
CA SER A 41 -3.72 12.48 -6.46
C SER A 41 -3.88 11.71 -5.16
N LEU A 42 -4.25 10.42 -5.24
CA LEU A 42 -4.36 9.55 -4.07
C LEU A 42 -3.01 9.36 -3.39
N LEU A 43 -1.95 9.15 -4.17
CA LEU A 43 -0.59 9.03 -3.65
C LEU A 43 -0.22 10.23 -2.78
N LYS A 44 -0.45 11.44 -3.29
CA LYS A 44 -0.18 12.67 -2.55
C LYS A 44 -1.04 12.77 -1.28
N GLN A 45 -2.34 12.47 -1.38
CA GLN A 45 -3.25 12.51 -0.24
C GLN A 45 -2.80 11.56 0.89
N TRP A 46 -2.35 10.35 0.53
CA TRP A 46 -1.80 9.39 1.50
C TRP A 46 -0.49 9.85 2.10
N ALA A 47 0.41 10.46 1.31
CA ALA A 47 1.68 10.98 1.80
C ALA A 47 1.48 12.16 2.77
N ASP A 48 0.59 13.08 2.41
CA ASP A 48 0.21 14.23 3.24
C ASP A 48 -0.43 13.74 4.56
N ALA A 49 -1.34 12.75 4.49
CA ALA A 49 -1.97 12.17 5.67
C ALA A 49 -1.00 11.38 6.56
N ALA A 50 -0.05 10.65 5.98
CA ALA A 50 1.00 9.97 6.74
C ALA A 50 1.79 10.96 7.58
N TYR A 51 2.18 12.09 6.99
CA TYR A 51 2.88 13.15 7.70
C TYR A 51 1.98 13.81 8.77
N GLU A 52 0.73 14.15 8.44
CA GLU A 52 -0.23 14.79 9.35
C GLU A 52 -0.52 13.94 10.60
N PHE A 53 -0.74 12.63 10.43
CA PHE A 53 -1.22 11.77 11.50
C PHE A 53 -0.13 10.94 12.19
N LEU A 54 0.95 10.57 11.49
CA LEU A 54 2.03 9.76 12.05
C LEU A 54 3.31 10.56 12.33
N GLY A 55 3.44 11.78 11.78
CA GLY A 55 4.58 12.67 12.04
C GLY A 55 5.86 12.30 11.30
N TYR A 56 5.79 11.41 10.30
CA TYR A 56 6.92 11.05 9.44
C TYR A 56 6.50 10.89 7.99
N GLU A 57 7.42 11.11 7.04
CA GLU A 57 7.11 10.98 5.63
C GLU A 57 7.12 9.51 5.19
N ALA A 58 6.11 9.11 4.43
CA ALA A 58 6.04 7.82 3.77
C ALA A 58 7.05 7.71 2.62
N GLY A 59 7.47 6.47 2.33
CA GLY A 59 8.21 6.13 1.12
C GLY A 59 7.31 6.20 -0.10
N ILE A 60 7.87 6.49 -1.26
CA ILE A 60 7.14 6.60 -2.52
C ILE A 60 7.73 5.65 -3.55
N ILE A 61 6.87 4.87 -4.21
CA ILE A 61 7.21 4.05 -5.38
C ILE A 61 6.37 4.51 -6.56
N GLN A 62 6.98 5.28 -7.46
CA GLN A 62 6.36 5.82 -8.65
C GLN A 62 7.40 5.98 -9.76
N GLN A 63 7.25 5.21 -10.84
CA GLN A 63 8.17 5.22 -11.98
C GLN A 63 9.63 5.01 -11.54
N ASP A 64 10.50 5.98 -11.76
CA ASP A 64 11.92 6.00 -11.41
C ASP A 64 12.19 6.41 -9.96
N VAL A 65 11.18 6.85 -9.22
CA VAL A 65 11.26 7.15 -7.79
C VAL A 65 10.95 5.89 -6.99
N VAL A 66 11.95 5.35 -6.31
CA VAL A 66 11.83 4.18 -5.44
C VAL A 66 12.41 4.51 -4.07
N GLN A 67 11.54 4.73 -3.09
CA GLN A 67 11.90 5.03 -1.72
C GLN A 67 11.16 4.09 -0.79
N TRP A 68 11.89 3.14 -0.21
CA TRP A 68 11.36 2.20 0.75
C TRP A 68 11.40 2.77 2.17
N ARG A 69 10.26 2.74 2.87
CA ARG A 69 10.12 3.15 4.27
C ARG A 69 9.08 2.26 4.98
N PRO A 70 9.03 2.27 6.33
CA PRO A 70 8.04 1.49 7.07
C PRO A 70 6.58 1.71 6.63
N LEU A 71 6.22 2.92 6.22
CA LEU A 71 5.01 3.17 5.44
C LEU A 71 5.43 3.57 4.03
N THR A 72 4.99 2.85 3.02
CA THR A 72 5.30 3.15 1.61
C THR A 72 4.04 3.20 0.77
N ILE A 73 3.94 4.20 -0.10
CA ILE A 73 2.82 4.38 -1.01
C ILE A 73 3.31 4.09 -2.43
N ALA A 74 2.70 3.13 -3.10
CA ALA A 74 3.13 2.60 -4.37
C ALA A 74 2.06 2.78 -5.45
N MET A 75 2.48 3.24 -6.62
CA MET A 75 1.63 3.24 -7.81
C MET A 75 1.51 1.82 -8.35
N ILE A 76 0.28 1.32 -8.49
CA ILE A 76 0.05 -0.05 -8.97
C ILE A 76 0.66 -0.30 -10.35
N HIS A 77 0.62 0.70 -11.24
CA HIS A 77 1.23 0.59 -12.57
C HIS A 77 2.75 0.44 -12.50
N THR A 78 3.40 1.04 -11.49
CA THR A 78 4.85 0.88 -11.27
C THR A 78 5.15 -0.52 -10.75
N LEU A 79 4.36 -1.02 -9.80
CA LEU A 79 4.47 -2.40 -9.32
C LEU A 79 4.25 -3.41 -10.46
N ALA A 80 3.23 -3.23 -11.29
CA ALA A 80 2.93 -4.13 -12.40
C ALA A 80 4.07 -4.29 -13.42
N THR A 81 5.02 -3.34 -13.49
CA THR A 81 6.19 -3.48 -14.36
C THR A 81 7.19 -4.54 -13.91
N GLY A 82 7.23 -4.87 -12.61
CA GLY A 82 8.23 -5.76 -12.01
C GLY A 82 9.68 -5.26 -12.06
N ARG A 83 9.93 -3.99 -12.47
CA ARG A 83 11.28 -3.47 -12.68
C ARG A 83 11.89 -2.75 -11.47
N PHE A 84 11.03 -2.28 -10.57
CA PHE A 84 11.39 -1.33 -9.51
C PHE A 84 11.32 -1.93 -8.11
N HIS A 85 11.19 -3.26 -8.02
CA HIS A 85 11.19 -3.99 -6.78
C HIS A 85 11.67 -5.43 -7.00
N THR A 86 12.10 -6.03 -5.91
CA THR A 86 12.41 -7.45 -5.77
C THR A 86 11.40 -8.10 -4.83
N ALA A 87 11.28 -9.42 -4.91
CA ALA A 87 10.44 -10.17 -3.97
C ALA A 87 10.92 -10.02 -2.51
N GLU A 88 12.21 -9.75 -2.27
CA GLU A 88 12.75 -9.53 -0.93
C GLU A 88 12.30 -8.19 -0.33
N GLU A 89 12.33 -7.12 -1.13
CA GLU A 89 11.85 -5.80 -0.69
C GLU A 89 10.35 -5.81 -0.34
N LEU A 90 9.54 -6.52 -1.12
CA LEU A 90 8.10 -6.62 -0.87
C LEU A 90 7.77 -7.44 0.38
N LYS A 91 8.59 -8.45 0.73
CA LYS A 91 8.39 -9.28 1.93
C LYS A 91 8.53 -8.50 3.25
N HIS A 92 9.14 -7.32 3.24
CA HIS A 92 9.19 -6.48 4.43
C HIS A 92 7.81 -5.98 4.85
N TYR A 93 6.87 -5.84 3.90
CA TYR A 93 5.54 -5.29 4.13
C TYR A 93 4.60 -6.37 4.64
N GLY A 94 4.38 -6.37 5.96
CA GLY A 94 3.44 -7.28 6.62
C GLY A 94 1.97 -6.87 6.49
N ALA A 95 1.69 -5.68 5.97
CA ALA A 95 0.33 -5.23 5.65
C ALA A 95 0.31 -4.50 4.30
N VAL A 96 -0.68 -4.81 3.46
CA VAL A 96 -0.83 -4.18 2.14
C VAL A 96 -2.27 -3.75 1.94
N PHE A 97 -2.46 -2.47 1.66
CA PHE A 97 -3.76 -1.84 1.46
C PHE A 97 -3.88 -1.43 0.00
N PHE A 98 -5.01 -1.77 -0.63
CA PHE A 98 -5.31 -1.35 -1.99
C PHE A 98 -6.40 -0.29 -1.96
N ASP A 99 -6.11 0.92 -2.43
CA ASP A 99 -7.07 2.03 -2.49
C ASP A 99 -7.57 2.22 -3.93
N GLU A 100 -8.90 2.35 -4.08
CA GLU A 100 -9.59 2.51 -5.37
C GLU A 100 -9.21 1.45 -6.43
N ALA A 101 -8.81 0.24 -5.99
CA ALA A 101 -8.32 -0.80 -6.89
C ALA A 101 -9.40 -1.41 -7.79
N HIS A 102 -10.69 -1.23 -7.46
CA HIS A 102 -11.81 -1.62 -8.32
C HIS A 102 -11.91 -0.78 -9.61
N HIS A 103 -11.25 0.38 -9.67
CA HIS A 103 -11.14 1.18 -10.90
C HIS A 103 -10.05 0.67 -11.87
N LEU A 104 -9.29 -0.34 -11.47
CA LEU A 104 -8.22 -0.89 -12.29
C LEU A 104 -8.72 -2.00 -13.20
N ALA A 105 -8.08 -2.13 -14.36
CA ALA A 105 -8.26 -3.30 -15.20
C ALA A 105 -7.82 -4.55 -14.43
N ALA A 106 -8.68 -5.58 -14.40
CA ALA A 106 -8.43 -6.86 -13.74
C ALA A 106 -7.02 -7.45 -14.01
N PRO A 107 -6.42 -7.34 -15.21
CA PRO A 107 -5.07 -7.83 -15.47
C PRO A 107 -3.99 -7.20 -14.58
N THR A 108 -4.03 -5.89 -14.34
CA THR A 108 -3.03 -5.18 -13.53
C THR A 108 -3.15 -5.56 -12.06
N PHE A 109 -4.38 -5.63 -11.56
CA PHE A 109 -4.63 -6.08 -10.18
C PHE A 109 -4.16 -7.52 -9.98
N ASN A 110 -4.48 -8.41 -10.92
CA ASN A 110 -4.05 -9.81 -10.87
C ASN A 110 -2.53 -10.01 -11.02
N GLN A 111 -1.80 -9.04 -11.57
CA GLN A 111 -0.34 -9.07 -11.60
C GLN A 111 0.28 -8.62 -10.27
N VAL A 112 -0.35 -7.66 -9.59
CA VAL A 112 0.22 -7.00 -8.41
C VAL A 112 -0.21 -7.65 -7.10
N CYS A 113 -1.48 -8.07 -6.97
CA CYS A 113 -1.98 -8.71 -5.76
C CYS A 113 -1.14 -9.94 -5.35
N PRO A 114 -0.74 -10.85 -6.28
CA PRO A 114 0.13 -11.97 -5.95
C PRO A 114 1.58 -11.61 -5.62
N LEU A 115 1.98 -10.34 -5.68
CA LEU A 115 3.32 -9.95 -5.21
C LEU A 115 3.37 -9.90 -3.68
N PHE A 116 2.21 -9.78 -3.04
CA PHE A 116 2.03 -9.64 -1.61
C PHE A 116 1.30 -10.88 -1.09
N TYR A 117 2.08 -11.91 -0.75
CA TYR A 117 1.54 -13.14 -0.20
C TYR A 117 1.59 -13.14 1.33
N GLY A 118 0.50 -13.66 1.90
CA GLY A 118 0.57 -14.77 2.86
C GLY A 118 0.64 -16.10 2.11
#